data_AF-A0A962CLQ0-F1
#
_entry.id   AF-A0A962CLQ0-F1
#
_cell.length_a   1.000
_cell.length_b   1.000
_cell.length_c   1.000
_cell.angle_alpha   90.00
_cell.angle_beta   90.00
_cell.angle_gamma   90.00
#
_symmetry.space_group_name_H-M   'P 1'
#
loop_
_entity.id
_entity.type
_entity.pdbx_description
1 polymer ?
#
loop_
_entity_poly.entity_id
_entity_poly.type
_entity_poly.pdbx_seq_one_letter_code
_entity_poly.pdbx_strand_id
1 'polypeptide(L)'
;IRAVDKDKLPTALKGATETIKDLFFSNMSERAAKIMKEDMAAMGPVRLKDVEESQQYVVNVAKDLESRGEITIASGDAEDELIY
;
A
#
# COMPACT_ATOMS: atom_id res chain seq x y z
N ILE A 1 -4.04 0.18 6.28
CA ILE A 1 -3.63 1.52 5.73
C ILE A 1 -3.06 2.46 6.78
N ARG A 2 -3.59 2.52 8.00
CA ARG A 2 -3.16 3.49 9.03
C ARG A 2 -1.71 3.37 9.53
N ALA A 3 -1.09 2.21 9.33
CA ALA A 3 0.27 1.92 9.79
C ALA A 3 1.38 2.41 8.82
N VAL A 4 1.02 2.80 7.61
CA VAL A 4 1.99 3.28 6.61
C VAL A 4 2.11 4.79 6.74
N ASP A 5 3.35 5.29 6.72
CA ASP A 5 3.63 6.73 6.67
C ASP A 5 2.93 7.39 5.47
N LYS A 6 2.24 8.50 5.76
CA LYS A 6 1.46 9.25 4.77
C LYS A 6 2.32 9.87 3.69
N ASP A 7 3.61 10.05 3.93
CA ASP A 7 4.54 10.60 2.95
C ASP A 7 5.11 9.53 2.02
N LYS A 8 5.08 8.25 2.43
CA LYS A 8 5.64 7.12 1.66
C LYS A 8 4.62 6.45 0.75
N LEU A 9 3.37 6.36 1.21
CA LEU A 9 2.32 5.69 0.45
C LEU A 9 1.99 6.36 -0.90
N PRO A 10 1.91 7.70 -1.02
CA PRO A 10 1.67 8.37 -2.31
C PRO A 10 2.78 8.09 -3.34
N THR A 11 4.05 8.10 -2.90
CA THR A 11 5.20 7.79 -3.75
C THR A 11 5.17 6.34 -4.20
N ALA A 12 4.88 5.39 -3.30
CA ALA A 12 4.78 3.97 -3.62
C ALA A 12 3.67 3.67 -4.63
N LEU A 13 2.50 4.32 -4.48
CA LEU A 13 1.34 4.14 -5.35
C LEU A 13 1.55 4.76 -6.73
N LYS A 14 2.49 5.70 -6.91
CA LYS A 14 2.70 6.36 -8.20
C LYS A 14 3.19 5.39 -9.30
N GLY A 15 3.96 4.38 -8.92
CA GLY A 15 4.38 3.30 -9.81
C GLY A 15 3.47 2.06 -9.81
N ALA A 16 2.36 2.09 -9.08
CA ALA A 16 1.43 0.96 -8.99
C ALA A 16 0.44 0.95 -10.17
N THR A 17 -0.11 -0.22 -10.46
CA THR A 17 -1.23 -0.37 -11.41
C THR A 17 -2.51 0.24 -10.84
N GLU A 18 -3.46 0.60 -11.71
CA GLU A 18 -4.75 1.16 -11.27
C GLU A 18 -5.50 0.20 -10.34
N THR A 19 -5.49 -1.10 -10.63
CA THR A 19 -6.10 -2.13 -9.76
C THR A 19 -5.55 -2.08 -8.33
N ILE A 20 -4.23 -1.91 -8.18
CA ILE A 20 -3.62 -1.81 -6.84
C ILE A 20 -4.01 -0.49 -6.19
N LYS A 21 -3.96 0.64 -6.91
CA LYS A 21 -4.39 1.94 -6.37
C LYS A 21 -5.83 1.89 -5.86
N ASP A 22 -6.74 1.28 -6.62
CA ASP A 22 -8.16 1.16 -6.26
C ASP A 22 -8.35 0.29 -5.00
N LEU A 23 -7.57 -0.78 -4.85
CA LEU A 23 -7.57 -1.58 -3.63
C LEU A 23 -7.21 -0.74 -2.40
N PHE A 24 -6.21 0.14 -2.51
CA PHE A 24 -5.86 1.06 -1.42
C PHE A 24 -6.93 2.12 -1.20
N PHE A 25 -7.44 2.76 -2.25
CA PHE A 25 -8.43 3.83 -2.11
C PHE A 25 -9.78 3.36 -1.59
N SER A 26 -10.23 2.15 -1.96
CA SER A 26 -11.47 1.56 -1.45
C SER A 26 -11.45 1.32 0.06
N ASN A 27 -10.26 1.19 0.65
CA ASN A 27 -10.04 1.02 2.08
C ASN A 27 -9.78 2.34 2.83
N MET A 28 -9.95 3.49 2.17
CA MET A 28 -9.84 4.83 2.74
C MET A 28 -11.21 5.51 2.79
N SER A 29 -11.40 6.45 3.72
CA SER A 29 -12.52 7.40 3.62
C SER A 29 -12.38 8.26 2.36
N GLU A 30 -13.49 8.68 1.76
CA GLU A 30 -13.49 9.55 0.57
C GLU A 30 -12.58 10.77 0.69
N ARG A 31 -12.61 11.45 1.85
CA ARG A 31 -11.75 12.61 2.13
C ARG A 31 -10.26 12.25 2.07
N ALA A 32 -9.87 11.13 2.67
CA ALA A 32 -8.47 10.68 2.70
C ALA A 32 -7.99 10.24 1.31
N ALA A 33 -8.83 9.52 0.57
CA ALA A 33 -8.53 9.15 -0.81
C ALA A 33 -8.37 10.39 -1.70
N LYS A 34 -9.21 11.41 -1.53
CA LYS A 34 -9.09 12.68 -2.25
C LYS A 34 -7.76 13.39 -1.96
N ILE A 35 -7.41 13.57 -0.67
CA ILE A 35 -6.15 14.20 -0.27
C ILE A 35 -4.95 13.44 -0.86
N MET A 36 -4.96 12.11 -0.78
CA MET A 36 -3.86 11.30 -1.33
C MET A 36 -3.72 11.45 -2.85
N LYS A 37 -4.83 11.52 -3.59
CA LYS A 37 -4.80 11.77 -5.04
C LYS A 37 -4.24 13.15 -5.37
N GLU A 38 -4.59 14.17 -4.57
CA GLU A 38 -4.05 15.53 -4.71
C GLU A 38 -2.54 15.56 -4.42
N ASP A 39 -2.08 14.89 -3.36
CA ASP A 39 -0.66 14.78 -3.01
C ASP A 39 0.14 14.08 -4.12
N MET A 40 -0.38 12.97 -4.67
CA MET A 40 0.24 12.25 -5.79
C MET A 40 0.35 13.11 -7.05
N ALA A 41 -0.64 13.98 -7.32
CA ALA A 41 -0.63 14.90 -8.45
C ALA A 41 0.38 16.04 -8.23
N ALA A 42 0.55 16.50 -6.99
CA ALA A 42 1.48 17.58 -6.63
C ALA A 42 2.97 17.14 -6.66
N MET A 43 3.26 15.85 -6.50
CA MET A 43 4.63 15.32 -6.40
C MET A 43 5.51 15.52 -7.65
N GLY A 44 4.97 15.92 -8.81
CA GLY A 44 5.75 16.07 -10.05
C GLY A 44 6.44 14.75 -10.46
N PRO A 45 7.38 14.74 -11.43
CA PRO A 45 8.08 13.51 -11.81
C PRO A 45 8.90 12.95 -10.62
N VAL A 46 8.77 11.65 -10.36
CA VAL A 46 9.44 10.94 -9.26
C VAL A 46 10.42 9.94 -9.87
N ARG A 47 11.59 9.76 -9.24
CA ARG A 47 12.58 8.79 -9.73
C ARG A 47 12.11 7.38 -9.41
N LEU A 48 12.36 6.44 -10.34
CA LEU A 48 11.99 5.03 -10.15
C LEU A 48 12.55 4.45 -8.85
N LYS A 49 13.81 4.78 -8.52
CA LYS A 49 14.45 4.35 -7.27
C LYS A 49 13.67 4.77 -6.02
N ASP A 50 13.15 5.99 -5.99
CA ASP A 50 12.41 6.51 -4.82
C ASP A 50 11.05 5.79 -4.68
N VAL A 51 10.45 5.38 -5.81
CA VAL A 51 9.24 4.56 -5.84
C VAL A 51 9.52 3.17 -5.29
N GLU A 52 10.58 2.51 -5.76
CA GLU A 52 10.99 1.17 -5.29
C GLU A 52 11.31 1.16 -3.80
N GLU A 53 12.05 2.15 -3.29
CA GLU A 53 12.33 2.31 -1.87
C GLU A 53 11.04 2.48 -1.04
N SER A 54 10.09 3.27 -1.55
CA SER A 54 8.80 3.48 -0.89
C SER A 54 7.95 2.21 -0.91
N GLN A 55 7.95 1.45 -2.01
CA GLN A 55 7.27 0.16 -2.08
C GLN A 55 7.88 -0.85 -1.11
N GLN A 56 9.22 -0.93 -1.03
CA GLN A 56 9.91 -1.81 -0.09
C GLN A 56 9.58 -1.45 1.36
N TYR A 57 9.47 -0.15 1.68
CA TYR A 57 9.01 0.30 3.00
C TYR A 57 7.60 -0.21 3.31
N VAL A 58 6.65 -0.09 2.36
CA VAL A 58 5.27 -0.60 2.55
C VAL A 58 5.26 -2.11 2.79
N VAL A 59 6.06 -2.87 2.03
CA VAL A 59 6.20 -4.34 2.23
C VAL A 59 6.77 -4.64 3.62
N ASN A 60 7.78 -3.89 4.08
CA ASN A 60 8.35 -4.09 5.40
C ASN A 60 7.34 -3.80 6.52
N VAL A 61 6.51 -2.75 6.38
CA VAL A 61 5.42 -2.46 7.31
C VAL A 61 4.42 -3.62 7.34
N ALA A 62 4.07 -4.19 6.19
CA ALA A 62 3.17 -5.35 6.14
C ALA A 62 3.77 -6.58 6.85
N LYS A 63 5.04 -6.89 6.58
CA LYS A 63 5.75 -8.00 7.27
C LYS A 63 5.86 -7.79 8.77
N ASP A 64 6.09 -6.55 9.20
CA ASP A 64 6.14 -6.21 10.63
C ASP A 64 4.76 -6.40 11.29
N LEU A 65 3.68 -5.96 10.64
CA LEU A 65 2.31 -6.21 11.12
C LEU A 65 1.98 -7.70 11.19
N GLU A 66 2.43 -8.49 10.21
CA GLU A 66 2.30 -9.95 10.22
C GLU A 66 3.06 -10.57 11.39
N SER A 67 4.31 -10.15 11.63
CA SER A 67 5.11 -10.65 12.75
C SER A 67 4.49 -10.34 14.12
N ARG A 68 3.68 -9.28 14.20
CA ARG A 68 2.88 -8.91 15.37
C ARG A 68 1.54 -9.64 15.46
N GLY A 69 1.18 -10.41 14.44
CA GLY A 69 -0.11 -11.09 14.32
C GLY A 69 -1.29 -10.16 14.05
N GLU A 70 -1.04 -8.91 13.64
CA GLU A 70 -2.08 -7.93 13.33
C GLU A 70 -2.72 -8.15 11.95
N ILE A 71 -1.96 -8.76 11.02
CA ILE A 71 -2.44 -9.17 9.70
C ILE A 71 -1.92 -10.57 9.38
N THR A 72 -2.60 -11.25 8.45
CA THR A 72 -2.10 -12.49 7.84
C THR A 72 -1.76 -12.20 6.39
N ILE A 73 -0.53 -12.53 5.97
CA ILE A 73 -0.17 -12.48 4.55
C ILE A 73 -0.35 -13.90 4.02
N ALA A 74 -1.38 -14.10 3.21
CA ALA A 74 -1.55 -15.36 2.50
C ALA A 74 -0.34 -15.54 1.57
N SER A 75 0.53 -16.49 1.91
CA SER A 75 1.52 -17.01 0.97
C SER A 75 0.75 -17.69 -0.14
N GLY A 76 1.17 -17.55 -1.40
CA GLY A 76 0.42 -17.98 -2.60
C GLY A 76 0.10 -19.48 -2.72
N ASP A 77 0.29 -20.28 -1.66
CA ASP A 77 -0.13 -21.67 -1.57
C ASP A 77 -1.58 -21.74 -1.05
N ALA A 78 -2.49 -21.09 -1.77
CA ALA A 78 -3.92 -21.09 -1.50
C ALA A 78 -4.57 -22.45 -1.80
N GLU A 79 -4.09 -23.52 -1.16
CA GLU A 79 -4.79 -24.82 -1.10
C GLU A 79 -5.38 -25.11 0.30
N ASP A 80 -4.99 -24.39 1.35
CA ASP A 80 -5.52 -24.61 2.71
C ASP A 80 -6.64 -23.62 3.09
N GLU A 81 -7.63 -23.45 2.22
CA GLU A 81 -8.96 -22.99 2.65
C GLU A 81 -9.65 -24.14 3.41
N LEU A 82 -9.49 -24.17 4.74
CA LEU A 82 -10.39 -24.95 5.58
C LEU A 82 -11.73 -24.21 5.71
N ILE A 83 -12.73 -24.73 5.00
CA ILE A 83 -14.14 -24.42 5.20
C ILE A 83 -14.66 -25.30 6.35
N TYR A 84 -15.34 -24.70 7.33
CA TYR A 84 -16.26 -25.40 8.23
C TYR A 84 -17.64 -24.73 8.19
#